data_AF-A0A9W5F3I8-F1
#
_entry.id   AF-A0A9W5F3I8-F1
#
_cell.length_a   1.000
_cell.length_b   1.000
_cell.length_c   1.000
_cell.angle_alpha   90.00
_cell.angle_beta   90.00
_cell.angle_gamma   90.00
#
_symmetry.space_group_name_H-M   'P 1'
#
loop_
_entity.id
_entity.type
_entity.pdbx_description
1 polymer ?
#
loop_
_entity_poly.entity_id
_entity_poly.type
_entity_poly.pdbx_seq_one_letter_code
_entity_poly.pdbx_strand_id
1 'polypeptide(L)'
;MSSNETTVHTVERDNNRPLRFTGQRIGYAYSTSDRGRENFSGQTGMSQVLKLFVSKRGEYIACCTWITQWQGHRDSHDAIVTRDREEVFEFFGFGWLAMELYAGTGWDIAEDLDKAA
;
A
#
# COMPACT_ATOMS: atom_id res chain seq x y z
N MET A 1 -19.27 18.91 4.57
CA MET A 1 -18.66 17.75 5.25
C MET A 1 -18.94 16.54 4.39
N SER A 2 -17.97 16.09 3.58
CA SER A 2 -18.16 14.88 2.76
C SER A 2 -18.20 13.67 3.68
N SER A 3 -19.32 12.96 3.69
CA SER A 3 -19.43 11.65 4.32
C SER A 3 -18.39 10.74 3.67
N ASN A 4 -17.43 10.24 4.46
CA ASN A 4 -16.48 9.24 3.99
C ASN A 4 -17.26 7.96 3.64
N GLU A 5 -17.49 7.75 2.34
CA GLU A 5 -18.23 6.60 1.85
C GLU A 5 -17.38 5.35 2.00
N THR A 6 -17.75 4.49 2.95
CA THR A 6 -17.10 3.19 3.14
C THR A 6 -17.69 2.15 2.19
N THR A 7 -16.83 1.43 1.49
CA THR A 7 -17.21 0.36 0.54
C THR A 7 -16.67 -0.99 0.99
N VAL A 8 -17.22 -2.08 0.44
CA VAL A 8 -16.72 -3.44 0.71
C VAL A 8 -15.53 -3.73 -0.21
N HIS A 9 -14.40 -4.08 0.39
CA HIS A 9 -13.16 -4.40 -0.30
C HIS A 9 -12.84 -5.89 -0.15
N THR A 10 -12.21 -6.45 -1.18
CA THR A 10 -11.55 -7.77 -1.12
C THR A 10 -10.10 -7.58 -1.53
N VAL A 11 -9.18 -8.07 -0.72
CA VAL A 11 -7.73 -8.00 -0.94
C VAL A 11 -7.20 -9.42 -1.00
N GLU A 12 -6.57 -9.75 -2.13
CA GLU A 12 -5.89 -11.04 -2.34
C GLU A 12 -4.57 -11.09 -1.58
N ARG A 13 -4.20 -12.30 -1.14
CA ARG A 13 -2.91 -12.58 -0.49
C ARG A 13 -2.41 -13.93 -0.95
N ASP A 14 -1.18 -13.98 -1.41
CA ASP A 14 -0.56 -15.25 -1.76
C ASP A 14 -0.23 -16.05 -0.50
N ASN A 15 -0.38 -17.37 -0.58
CA ASN A 15 -0.13 -18.30 0.53
C ASN A 15 -0.94 -17.99 1.82
N ASN A 16 -2.01 -17.21 1.72
CA ASN A 16 -2.90 -16.89 2.83
C ASN A 16 -4.36 -16.74 2.34
N ARG A 17 -5.30 -16.59 3.27
CA ARG A 17 -6.70 -16.32 2.91
C ARG A 17 -6.88 -14.88 2.43
N PRO A 18 -7.74 -14.60 1.44
CA PRO A 18 -8.08 -13.23 1.09
C PRO A 18 -8.75 -12.52 2.27
N LEU A 19 -8.59 -11.19 2.32
CA LEU A 19 -9.22 -10.35 3.32
C LEU A 19 -10.47 -9.71 2.74
N ARG A 20 -11.58 -9.77 3.47
CA ARG A 20 -12.83 -9.06 3.10
C ARG A 20 -13.24 -8.16 4.24
N PHE A 21 -13.38 -6.87 3.96
CA PHE A 21 -13.71 -5.87 4.97
C PHE A 21 -14.51 -4.72 4.38
N THR A 22 -15.14 -3.91 5.23
CA THR A 22 -15.74 -2.65 4.81
C THR A 22 -14.89 -1.50 5.32
N GLY A 23 -14.58 -0.52 4.48
CA GLY A 23 -13.67 0.56 4.83
C GLY A 23 -13.46 1.55 3.70
N GLN A 24 -12.45 2.39 3.84
CA GLN A 24 -12.07 3.41 2.87
C GLN A 24 -10.59 3.26 2.50
N ARG A 25 -10.27 3.46 1.23
CA ARG A 25 -8.88 3.60 0.79
C ARG A 25 -8.39 5.01 1.16
N ILE A 26 -7.34 5.07 1.96
CA ILE A 26 -6.74 6.31 2.44
C ILE A 26 -5.39 6.61 1.78
N GLY A 27 -4.79 5.64 1.10
CA GLY A 27 -3.54 5.81 0.36
C GLY A 27 -3.49 4.93 -0.89
N TYR A 28 -2.81 5.43 -1.92
CA TYR A 28 -2.60 4.72 -3.18
C TYR A 28 -1.34 5.25 -3.87
N ALA A 29 -0.50 4.34 -4.33
CA ALA A 29 0.61 4.67 -5.23
C ALA A 29 0.80 3.53 -6.22
N TYR A 30 1.32 3.85 -7.41
CA TYR A 30 1.68 2.85 -8.40
C TYR A 30 2.94 3.26 -9.17
N SER A 31 3.76 2.27 -9.49
CA SER A 31 4.88 2.42 -10.41
C SER A 31 4.55 1.78 -11.75
N THR A 32 5.28 2.17 -12.79
CA THR A 32 5.17 1.60 -14.12
C THR A 32 6.49 0.98 -14.56
N SER A 33 6.41 -0.02 -15.43
CA SER A 33 7.54 -0.67 -16.08
C SER A 33 8.04 0.08 -17.32
N ASP A 34 7.36 1.17 -17.72
CA ASP A 34 7.70 1.98 -18.88
C ASP A 34 8.72 3.07 -18.52
N ARG A 35 9.90 3.00 -19.18
CA ARG A 35 11.02 3.93 -19.00
C ARG A 35 10.70 5.38 -19.37
N GLY A 36 9.65 5.61 -20.16
CA GLY A 36 9.24 6.95 -20.59
C GLY A 36 8.31 7.68 -19.61
N ARG A 37 7.98 7.08 -18.46
CA ARG A 37 7.06 7.66 -17.48
C ARG A 37 7.79 8.09 -16.21
N GLU A 38 7.30 9.15 -15.58
CA GLU A 38 7.86 9.72 -14.35
C GLU A 38 7.89 8.71 -13.19
N ASN A 39 6.93 7.79 -13.14
CA ASN A 39 6.79 6.77 -12.08
C ASN A 39 7.47 5.44 -12.45
N PHE A 40 8.54 5.47 -13.25
CA PHE A 40 9.25 4.26 -13.67
C PHE A 40 9.88 3.53 -12.47
N SER A 41 9.63 2.23 -12.33
CA SER A 41 10.13 1.41 -11.21
C SER A 41 11.64 1.16 -11.23
N GLY A 42 12.35 1.50 -12.30
CA GLY A 42 13.75 1.10 -12.51
C GLY A 42 13.90 -0.31 -13.11
N GLN A 43 12.85 -1.14 -13.02
CA GLN A 43 12.85 -2.52 -13.49
C GLN A 43 11.91 -2.69 -14.69
N THR A 44 12.50 -2.96 -15.86
CA THR A 44 11.73 -3.25 -17.07
C THR A 44 10.94 -4.55 -16.89
N GLY A 45 9.63 -4.48 -17.13
CA GLY A 45 8.71 -5.62 -17.02
C GLY A 45 8.12 -5.87 -15.63
N MET A 46 8.39 -5.02 -14.63
CA MET A 46 7.80 -5.12 -13.29
C MET A 46 7.22 -3.78 -12.84
N SER A 47 5.97 -3.80 -12.40
CA SER A 47 5.32 -2.66 -11.74
C SER A 47 4.83 -3.05 -10.36
N GLN A 48 4.61 -2.06 -9.51
CA GLN A 48 4.16 -2.26 -8.13
C GLN A 48 2.97 -1.35 -7.86
N VAL A 49 2.00 -1.86 -7.12
CA VAL A 49 0.82 -1.11 -6.66
C VAL A 49 0.75 -1.21 -5.15
N LEU A 50 0.74 -0.06 -4.48
CA LEU A 50 0.55 0.04 -3.05
C LEU A 50 -0.84 0.61 -2.76
N LYS A 51 -1.57 -0.01 -1.82
CA LYS A 51 -2.87 0.46 -1.36
C LYS A 51 -2.90 0.42 0.16
N LEU A 52 -3.43 1.49 0.75
CA LEU A 52 -3.66 1.55 2.19
C LEU A 52 -5.12 1.86 2.45
N PHE A 53 -5.74 1.07 3.31
CA PHE A 53 -7.13 1.23 3.72
C PHE A 53 -7.24 1.43 5.23
N VAL A 54 -8.33 2.05 5.65
CA VAL A 54 -8.83 1.99 7.02
C VAL A 54 -10.16 1.25 7.04
N SER A 55 -10.25 0.22 7.88
CA SER A 55 -11.47 -0.55 8.09
C SER A 55 -12.49 0.27 8.89
N LYS A 56 -13.77 -0.12 8.84
CA LYS A 56 -14.81 0.45 9.73
C LYS A 56 -14.51 0.29 11.22
N ARG A 57 -13.65 -0.66 11.60
CA ARG A 57 -13.24 -0.91 12.99
C ARG A 57 -11.93 -0.19 13.36
N GLY A 58 -11.38 0.60 12.44
CA GLY A 58 -10.16 1.39 12.66
C GLY A 58 -8.85 0.63 12.46
N GLU A 59 -8.88 -0.59 11.90
CA GLU A 59 -7.63 -1.24 11.49
C GLU A 59 -7.12 -0.69 10.16
N TYR A 60 -5.81 -0.61 10.00
CA TYR A 60 -5.15 -0.38 8.73
C TYR A 60 -4.99 -1.71 7.98
N ILE A 61 -5.24 -1.66 6.67
CA ILE A 61 -4.94 -2.77 5.76
C ILE A 61 -3.96 -2.23 4.72
N ALA A 62 -2.72 -2.67 4.80
CA ALA A 62 -1.65 -2.32 3.88
C ALA A 62 -1.51 -3.44 2.84
N CYS A 63 -1.52 -3.10 1.55
CA CYS A 63 -1.47 -4.07 0.46
C CYS A 63 -0.38 -3.70 -0.54
N CYS A 64 0.39 -4.69 -0.95
CA CYS A 64 1.35 -4.59 -2.03
C CYS A 64 1.03 -5.62 -3.11
N THR A 65 0.97 -5.17 -4.36
CA THR A 65 0.84 -6.04 -5.53
C THR A 65 2.03 -5.79 -6.45
N TRP A 66 2.77 -6.85 -6.77
CA TRP A 66 3.81 -6.79 -7.78
C TRP A 66 3.28 -7.43 -9.05
N ILE A 67 3.22 -6.62 -10.11
CA ILE A 67 2.68 -6.99 -11.41
C ILE A 67 3.85 -7.27 -12.33
N THR A 68 3.83 -8.43 -12.96
CA THR A 68 4.90 -8.90 -13.84
C THR A 68 4.40 -9.05 -15.27
N GLN A 69 5.17 -8.53 -16.23
CA GLN A 69 4.88 -8.67 -17.66
C GLN A 69 5.51 -9.92 -18.27
N TRP A 70 6.22 -10.72 -17.46
CA TRP A 70 6.93 -11.89 -17.93
C TRP A 70 5.98 -13.07 -18.10
N GLN A 71 5.96 -13.63 -19.31
CA GLN A 71 5.09 -14.75 -19.64
C GLN A 71 5.38 -15.94 -18.72
N GLY A 72 4.34 -16.45 -18.05
CA GLY A 72 4.44 -17.57 -17.11
C GLY A 72 4.70 -17.17 -15.65
N HIS A 73 5.00 -15.90 -15.36
CA HIS A 73 5.05 -15.40 -13.99
C HIS A 73 3.67 -14.91 -13.57
N ARG A 74 3.29 -15.21 -12.32
CA ARG A 74 2.07 -14.67 -11.71
C ARG A 74 2.40 -13.41 -10.95
N ASP A 75 1.46 -12.48 -10.95
CA ASP A 75 1.46 -11.35 -10.02
C ASP A 75 1.51 -11.88 -8.59
N SER A 76 2.25 -11.17 -7.73
CA SER A 76 2.29 -11.49 -6.31
C SER A 76 1.53 -10.48 -5.48
N HIS A 77 0.88 -10.98 -4.42
CA HIS A 77 0.00 -10.20 -3.55
C HIS A 77 0.37 -10.43 -2.10
N ASP A 78 0.64 -9.35 -1.38
CA ASP A 78 0.85 -9.39 0.05
C ASP A 78 0.05 -8.30 0.76
N ALA A 79 -0.41 -8.61 1.98
CA ALA A 79 -1.11 -7.65 2.82
C ALA A 79 -1.08 -8.01 4.30
N ILE A 80 -0.95 -6.97 5.12
CA ILE A 80 -1.05 -7.03 6.58
C ILE A 80 -2.31 -6.30 7.07
N VAL A 81 -2.76 -6.67 8.27
CA VAL A 81 -3.84 -5.98 9.00
C VAL A 81 -3.29 -5.63 10.37
N THR A 82 -3.32 -4.35 10.71
CA THR A 82 -2.74 -3.85 11.95
C THR A 82 -3.52 -2.65 12.49
N ARG A 83 -3.34 -2.33 13.76
CA ARG A 83 -3.80 -1.05 14.34
C ARG A 83 -2.66 -0.06 14.54
N ASP A 84 -1.43 -0.51 14.32
CA ASP A 84 -0.21 0.25 14.52
C ASP A 84 0.25 0.85 13.18
N ARG A 85 0.62 2.13 13.17
CA ARG A 85 1.12 2.76 11.93
C ARG A 85 2.56 2.32 11.66
N GLU A 86 3.29 2.01 12.72
CA GLU A 86 4.68 1.60 12.68
C GLU A 86 4.80 0.27 11.92
N GLU A 87 3.90 -0.69 12.16
CA GLU A 87 3.82 -1.92 11.35
C GLU A 87 3.48 -1.66 9.86
N VAL A 88 2.73 -0.58 9.55
CA VAL A 88 2.48 -0.17 8.15
C VAL A 88 3.76 0.38 7.51
N PHE A 89 4.58 1.11 8.27
CA PHE A 89 5.88 1.62 7.81
C PHE A 89 6.88 0.48 7.62
N GLU A 90 6.92 -0.49 8.52
CA GLU A 90 7.76 -1.68 8.36
C GLU A 90 7.37 -2.49 7.11
N PHE A 91 6.07 -2.62 6.83
CA PHE A 91 5.58 -3.36 5.67
C PHE A 91 5.91 -2.69 4.33
N PHE A 92 5.69 -1.38 4.21
CA PHE A 92 5.93 -0.67 2.94
C PHE A 92 7.36 -0.14 2.79
N GLY A 93 8.06 0.10 3.91
CA GLY A 93 9.31 0.83 3.96
C GLY A 93 9.15 2.32 3.58
N PHE A 94 10.29 2.96 3.30
CA PHE A 94 10.35 4.41 2.97
C PHE A 94 10.92 4.66 1.56
N GLY A 95 10.76 3.69 0.65
CA GLY A 95 11.10 3.88 -0.76
C GLY A 95 10.21 4.94 -1.43
N TRP A 96 10.64 5.47 -2.58
CA TRP A 96 9.94 6.56 -3.28
C TRP A 96 8.43 6.31 -3.46
N LEU A 97 8.03 5.08 -3.81
CA LEU A 97 6.63 4.72 -4.01
C LEU A 97 5.82 4.70 -2.70
N ALA A 98 6.44 4.28 -1.60
CA ALA A 98 5.83 4.35 -0.28
C ALA A 98 5.68 5.81 0.18
N MET A 99 6.69 6.64 -0.08
CA MET A 99 6.65 8.08 0.20
C MET A 99 5.53 8.78 -0.58
N GLU A 100 5.30 8.43 -1.85
CA GLU A 100 4.14 8.91 -2.62
C GLU A 100 2.81 8.49 -1.98
N LEU A 101 2.72 7.24 -1.51
CA LEU A 101 1.53 6.77 -0.81
C LEU A 101 1.27 7.60 0.44
N TYR A 102 2.29 7.84 1.27
CA TYR A 102 2.17 8.59 2.53
C TYR A 102 1.83 10.07 2.31
N ALA A 103 2.36 10.69 1.26
CA ALA A 103 2.00 12.06 0.91
C ALA A 103 0.48 12.22 0.67
N GLY A 104 -0.18 11.16 0.20
CA GLY A 104 -1.64 11.12 0.02
C GLY A 104 -2.45 10.87 1.28
N THR A 105 -1.86 10.38 2.37
CA THR A 105 -2.58 10.04 3.62
C THR A 105 -2.68 11.21 4.60
N GLY A 106 -1.81 12.20 4.46
CA GLY A 106 -1.64 13.28 5.45
C GLY A 106 -1.04 12.81 6.78
N TRP A 107 -0.39 11.64 6.79
CA TRP A 107 0.32 11.15 7.96
C TRP A 107 1.62 11.93 8.15
N ASP A 108 1.94 12.25 9.40
CA ASP A 108 3.29 12.63 9.76
C ASP A 108 4.14 11.37 9.84
N ILE A 109 5.15 11.30 8.96
CA ILE A 109 6.06 10.17 8.81
C ILE A 109 7.49 10.54 9.25
N ALA A 110 7.69 11.74 9.79
CA ALA A 110 8.98 12.13 10.31
C ALA A 110 9.35 11.28 11.53
N GLU A 111 10.61 10.85 11.58
CA GLU A 111 11.17 10.24 12.77
C GLU A 111 11.45 11.35 13.80
N ASP A 112 10.83 11.24 14.97
CA ASP A 112 11.00 12.19 16.07
C ASP A 112 12.21 11.77 16.91
N LEU A 113 13.35 12.42 16.66
CA LEU A 113 14.61 12.17 17.38
C LEU A 113 14.61 12.69 18.82
N ASP A 114 13.65 13.55 19.18
CA ASP A 114 13.53 14.13 20.51
C ASP A 114 12.51 13.39 21.40
N LYS A 115 11.80 12.40 20.84
CA LYS A 115 10.88 11.55 21.57
C LYS A 115 11.66 10.60 22.48
N ALA A 116 11.55 10.82 23.79
CA ALA A 116 12.11 9.89 24.77
C ALA A 116 11.51 8.47 24.57
N ALA A 117 12.40 7.47 24.50
CA ALA A 117 12.06 6.05 24.37
C ALA A 117 11.23 5.51 25.55
#